data_AF-A0A2G9EGS8-F1
#
_entry.id   AF-A0A2G9EGS8-F1
#
_cell.length_a   1.000
_cell.length_b   1.000
_cell.length_c   1.000
_cell.angle_alpha   90.00
_cell.angle_beta   90.00
_cell.angle_gamma   90.00
#
_symmetry.space_group_name_H-M   'P 1'
#
loop_
_entity.id
_entity.type
_entity.pdbx_description
1 polymer ?
#
loop_
_entity_poly.entity_id
_entity_poly.type
_entity_poly.pdbx_seq_one_letter_code
_entity_poly.pdbx_strand_id
1 'polypeptide(L)'
;MKKVKNDSQPFISYIIPIFVLPILASFVGLCFYGILSSFDGFNFGSIYGILLSVIFFYVIIRGMKNAILYFIPREECYVEDENLIYRRIFLSKFIFRELRIPLLDIKDIIDKGSKIPKVSTRSLVLATFFTPYERIVIEMKSGKEYKIFVDADPYTFRNDDNKFIRTYNKLKEMVIEEQNKLFFNQKIENLSEKYNSPLDERYDFILNKIIDEEILFIAKKDNNYIVNGSYDAVEYLEVFKNIYFEEVELDSFYSYVLSKKENQDKKVLVGYNGIDGKEVTMSKLKEDINEIRDSRSIFKN
;
A
#
# COMPACT_ATOMS: atom_id res chain seq x y z
N MET A 1 10.42 -5.92 10.39
CA MET A 1 9.96 -5.29 9.13
C MET A 1 9.46 -6.37 8.19
N LYS A 2 8.17 -6.34 7.82
CA LYS A 2 7.64 -7.27 6.82
C LYS A 2 8.25 -6.94 5.45
N LYS A 3 8.71 -7.95 4.73
CA LYS A 3 9.46 -7.79 3.47
C LYS A 3 9.04 -8.86 2.47
N VAL A 4 8.67 -8.44 1.26
CA VAL A 4 8.37 -9.32 0.12
C VAL A 4 9.57 -9.32 -0.81
N LYS A 5 10.01 -10.51 -1.24
CA LYS A 5 11.03 -10.67 -2.28
C LYS A 5 10.37 -11.28 -3.52
N ASN A 6 10.85 -10.91 -4.70
CA ASN A 6 10.44 -11.54 -5.94
C ASN A 6 11.04 -12.96 -6.03
N ASP A 7 10.40 -13.93 -5.37
CA ASP A 7 10.92 -15.29 -5.29
C ASP A 7 10.85 -16.01 -6.64
N SER A 8 10.07 -15.49 -7.59
CA SER A 8 9.89 -15.95 -8.97
C SER A 8 11.07 -15.65 -9.89
N GLN A 9 12.13 -14.98 -9.43
CA GLN A 9 13.34 -14.75 -10.23
C GLN A 9 14.32 -15.94 -10.14
N PRO A 10 14.52 -16.74 -11.22
CA PRO A 10 15.52 -17.80 -11.24
C PRO A 10 16.93 -17.22 -11.44
N PHE A 11 17.49 -16.63 -10.38
CA PHE A 11 18.82 -16.02 -10.36
C PHE A 11 19.91 -16.91 -10.99
N ILE A 12 19.89 -18.22 -10.70
CA ILE A 12 20.88 -19.19 -11.20
C ILE A 12 20.78 -19.36 -12.72
N SER A 13 19.56 -19.43 -13.26
CA SER A 13 19.31 -19.61 -14.70
C SER A 13 19.78 -18.41 -15.54
N TYR A 14 19.92 -17.24 -14.91
CA TYR A 14 20.34 -16.00 -15.57
C TYR A 14 21.81 -15.67 -15.43
N ILE A 15 22.50 -16.26 -14.47
CA ILE A 15 23.96 -16.17 -14.34
C ILE A 15 24.66 -16.85 -15.54
N ILE A 16 24.15 -18.01 -15.98
CA ILE A 16 24.78 -18.79 -17.05
C ILE A 16 24.84 -18.00 -18.38
N PRO A 17 23.75 -17.39 -18.88
CA PRO A 17 23.79 -16.54 -20.07
C PRO A 17 24.79 -15.39 -19.99
N ILE A 18 25.11 -14.85 -18.80
CA ILE A 18 26.08 -13.74 -18.68
C ILE A 18 27.51 -14.19 -18.92
N PHE A 19 27.84 -15.44 -18.64
CA PHE A 19 29.14 -15.99 -18.99
C PHE A 19 29.18 -16.44 -20.46
N VAL A 20 28.05 -16.92 -21.00
CA VAL A 20 27.96 -17.38 -22.39
C VAL A 20 27.90 -16.23 -23.39
N LEU A 21 27.16 -15.16 -23.12
CA LEU A 21 26.97 -14.02 -24.03
C LEU A 21 28.27 -13.29 -24.40
N PRO A 22 29.23 -13.04 -23.49
CA PRO A 22 30.54 -12.49 -23.82
C PRO A 22 31.37 -13.42 -24.71
N ILE A 23 31.30 -14.74 -24.49
CA ILE A 23 31.99 -15.73 -25.32
C ILE A 23 31.42 -15.68 -26.74
N LEU A 24 30.09 -15.65 -26.85
CA LEU A 24 29.40 -15.50 -28.13
C LEU A 24 29.72 -14.16 -28.81
N ALA A 25 29.77 -13.06 -28.06
CA ALA A 25 30.15 -11.75 -28.57
C ALA A 25 31.60 -11.74 -29.11
N SER A 26 32.52 -12.40 -28.39
CA SER A 26 33.90 -12.56 -28.82
C SER A 26 34.00 -13.37 -30.11
N PHE A 27 33.21 -14.45 -30.24
CA PHE A 27 33.15 -15.24 -31.47
C PHE A 27 32.62 -14.42 -32.65
N VAL A 28 31.52 -13.68 -32.47
CA VAL A 28 30.98 -12.76 -33.49
C VAL A 28 32.02 -11.70 -33.88
N GLY A 29 32.75 -11.16 -32.91
CA GLY A 29 33.85 -10.20 -33.15
C GLY A 29 35.00 -10.79 -33.97
N LEU A 30 35.38 -12.05 -33.70
CA LEU A 30 36.40 -12.76 -34.48
C LEU A 30 35.94 -13.00 -35.93
N CYS A 31 34.68 -13.41 -36.13
CA CYS A 31 34.11 -13.56 -37.47
C CYS A 31 34.08 -12.22 -38.22
N PHE A 32 33.68 -11.14 -37.54
CA PHE A 32 33.68 -9.79 -38.09
C PHE A 32 35.09 -9.37 -38.54
N TYR A 33 36.10 -9.57 -37.68
CA TYR A 33 37.48 -9.26 -38.00
C TYR A 33 37.99 -10.07 -39.19
N GLY A 34 37.70 -11.37 -39.26
CA GLY A 34 38.10 -12.22 -40.38
C GLY A 34 37.50 -11.80 -41.73
N ILE A 35 36.24 -11.33 -41.74
CA ILE A 35 35.60 -10.79 -42.93
C ILE A 35 36.27 -9.47 -43.35
N LEU A 36 36.60 -8.61 -42.39
CA LEU A 36 37.25 -7.33 -42.64
C LEU A 36 38.69 -7.51 -43.17
N SER A 37 39.46 -8.43 -42.59
CA SER A 37 40.85 -8.70 -43.01
C SER A 37 40.94 -9.35 -44.40
N SER A 38 39.87 -9.97 -44.87
CA SER A 38 39.78 -10.59 -46.20
C SER A 38 39.13 -9.65 -47.23
N PHE A 39 38.91 -8.38 -46.88
CA PHE A 39 38.17 -7.41 -47.68
C PHE A 39 39.08 -6.69 -48.68
N ASP A 40 39.23 -7.27 -49.87
CA ASP A 40 40.08 -6.75 -50.96
C ASP A 40 39.27 -6.06 -52.09
N GLY A 41 38.19 -5.32 -51.75
CA GLY A 41 37.35 -4.58 -52.69
C GLY A 41 35.85 -4.70 -52.46
N PHE A 42 35.01 -4.34 -53.45
CA PHE A 42 33.55 -4.30 -53.30
C PHE A 42 32.92 -5.71 -53.45
N ASN A 43 32.92 -6.50 -52.37
CA ASN A 43 32.27 -7.81 -52.33
C ASN A 43 30.93 -7.75 -51.56
N PHE A 44 29.81 -7.97 -52.26
CA PHE A 44 28.47 -7.92 -51.69
C PHE A 44 28.27 -8.91 -50.54
N GLY A 45 28.89 -10.09 -50.61
CA GLY A 45 28.84 -11.09 -49.53
C GLY A 45 29.53 -10.62 -48.26
N SER A 46 30.69 -9.97 -48.39
CA SER A 46 31.43 -9.41 -47.25
C SER A 46 30.71 -8.21 -46.64
N ILE A 47 30.10 -7.34 -47.46
CA ILE A 47 29.26 -6.22 -46.98
C ILE A 47 28.08 -6.75 -46.16
N TYR A 48 27.39 -7.77 -46.66
CA TYR A 48 26.29 -8.41 -45.94
C TYR A 48 26.76 -9.08 -44.63
N GLY A 49 27.90 -9.78 -44.67
CA GLY A 49 28.48 -10.41 -43.47
C GLY A 49 28.88 -9.42 -42.38
N ILE A 50 29.44 -8.27 -42.77
CA ILE A 50 29.74 -7.14 -41.87
C ILE A 50 28.46 -6.62 -41.22
N LEU A 51 27.45 -6.31 -42.04
CA LEU A 51 26.17 -5.79 -41.55
C LEU A 51 25.50 -6.77 -40.56
N LEU A 52 25.48 -8.06 -40.91
CA LEU A 52 24.90 -9.10 -40.08
C LEU A 52 25.64 -9.25 -38.75
N SER A 53 26.97 -9.22 -38.77
CA SER A 53 27.81 -9.31 -37.57
C SER A 53 27.56 -8.13 -36.62
N VAL A 54 27.42 -6.92 -37.16
CA VAL A 54 27.08 -5.72 -36.37
C VAL A 54 25.70 -5.86 -35.72
N ILE A 55 24.70 -6.37 -36.47
CA ILE A 55 23.35 -6.61 -35.94
C ILE A 55 23.39 -7.63 -34.79
N PHE A 56 24.07 -8.76 -34.98
CA PHE A 56 24.20 -9.78 -33.93
C PHE A 56 24.92 -9.24 -32.69
N PHE A 57 26.01 -8.48 -32.88
CA PHE A 57 26.73 -7.86 -31.79
C PHE A 57 25.83 -6.90 -30.99
N TYR A 58 25.09 -6.03 -31.68
CA TYR A 58 24.12 -5.13 -31.04
C TYR A 58 23.07 -5.89 -30.22
N VAL A 59 22.50 -6.96 -30.78
CA VAL A 59 21.51 -7.79 -30.09
C VAL A 59 22.11 -8.42 -28.83
N ILE A 60 23.31 -8.99 -28.91
CA ILE A 60 24.00 -9.60 -27.76
C ILE A 60 24.24 -8.57 -26.66
N ILE A 61 24.79 -7.39 -26.99
CA ILE A 61 25.04 -6.32 -26.02
C ILE A 61 23.74 -5.83 -25.36
N ARG A 62 22.67 -5.68 -26.14
CA ARG A 62 21.34 -5.34 -25.61
C ARG A 62 20.82 -6.40 -24.62
N GLY A 63 21.00 -7.68 -24.94
CA GLY A 63 20.65 -8.79 -24.06
C GLY A 63 21.42 -8.75 -22.74
N MET A 64 22.74 -8.55 -22.82
CA MET A 64 23.61 -8.42 -21.65
C MET A 64 23.18 -7.24 -20.76
N LYS A 65 22.94 -6.06 -21.36
CA LYS A 65 22.46 -4.87 -20.64
C LYS A 65 21.18 -5.18 -19.86
N ASN A 66 20.20 -5.78 -20.52
CA ASN A 66 18.91 -6.08 -19.89
C ASN A 66 19.02 -7.18 -18.83
N ALA A 67 19.81 -8.23 -19.07
CA ALA A 67 20.10 -9.26 -18.09
C ALA A 67 20.64 -8.63 -16.79
N ILE A 68 21.64 -7.76 -16.93
CA ILE A 68 22.26 -7.05 -15.81
C ILE A 68 21.24 -6.17 -15.09
N LEU A 69 20.46 -5.37 -15.82
CA LEU A 69 19.58 -4.37 -15.20
C LEU A 69 18.25 -4.92 -14.64
N TYR A 70 17.76 -6.06 -15.12
CA TYR A 70 16.39 -6.52 -14.84
C TYR A 70 16.31 -7.94 -14.30
N PHE A 71 17.17 -8.88 -14.73
CA PHE A 71 16.99 -10.30 -14.43
C PHE A 71 17.91 -10.85 -13.34
N ILE A 72 19.13 -10.30 -13.19
CA ILE A 72 20.03 -10.64 -12.08
C ILE A 72 19.66 -9.95 -10.77
N PRO A 73 19.34 -8.65 -10.78
CA PRO A 73 19.15 -7.93 -9.54
C PRO A 73 17.94 -8.48 -8.80
N ARG A 74 18.10 -8.69 -7.49
CA ARG A 74 17.02 -9.12 -6.63
C ARG A 74 16.05 -7.97 -6.45
N GLU A 75 14.77 -8.26 -6.60
CA GLU A 75 13.71 -7.30 -6.35
C GLU A 75 13.03 -7.57 -5.02
N GLU A 76 12.81 -6.51 -4.26
CA GLU A 76 12.18 -6.58 -2.95
C GLU A 76 11.32 -5.34 -2.68
N CYS A 77 10.26 -5.56 -1.92
CA CYS A 77 9.38 -4.53 -1.40
C CYS A 77 9.30 -4.65 0.12
N TYR A 78 9.26 -3.52 0.81
CA TYR A 78 9.02 -3.47 2.24
C TYR A 78 8.42 -2.11 2.61
N VAL A 79 7.89 -1.99 3.82
CA VAL A 79 7.31 -0.74 4.33
C VAL A 79 8.28 -0.08 5.32
N GLU A 80 8.52 1.20 5.13
CA GLU A 80 9.39 2.06 5.95
C GLU A 80 8.86 3.49 5.91
N ASP A 81 8.72 4.13 7.08
CA ASP A 81 8.21 5.49 7.23
C ASP A 81 6.92 5.78 6.44
N GLU A 82 5.89 4.93 6.59
CA GLU A 82 4.60 5.06 5.87
C GLU A 82 4.69 4.98 4.33
N ASN A 83 5.85 4.57 3.80
CA ASN A 83 6.08 4.40 2.38
C ASN A 83 6.32 2.93 2.04
N LEU A 84 5.77 2.49 0.91
CA LEU A 84 6.19 1.28 0.24
C LEU A 84 7.52 1.57 -0.49
N ILE A 85 8.58 0.92 -0.04
CA ILE A 85 9.89 0.97 -0.66
C ILE A 85 10.05 -0.23 -1.58
N TYR A 86 10.30 0.03 -2.85
CA TYR A 86 10.72 -0.98 -3.82
C TYR A 86 12.19 -0.78 -4.15
N ARG A 87 12.97 -1.87 -4.10
CA ARG A 87 14.39 -1.87 -4.47
C ARG A 87 14.72 -2.98 -5.45
N ARG A 88 15.65 -2.64 -6.34
CA ARG A 88 16.32 -3.58 -7.23
C ARG A 88 17.82 -3.59 -6.93
N ILE A 89 18.31 -4.70 -6.38
CA ILE A 89 19.65 -4.81 -5.79
C ILE A 89 20.50 -5.83 -6.55
N PHE A 90 21.63 -5.38 -7.08
CA PHE A 90 22.64 -6.19 -7.76
C PHE A 90 23.84 -6.46 -6.85
N LEU A 91 24.28 -7.73 -6.82
CA LEU A 91 25.43 -8.21 -6.01
C LEU A 91 25.43 -7.69 -4.56
N SER A 92 24.26 -7.68 -3.93
CA SER A 92 24.00 -7.22 -2.55
C SER A 92 24.46 -5.80 -2.16
N LYS A 93 25.09 -5.04 -3.07
CA LYS A 93 25.66 -3.71 -2.80
C LYS A 93 25.13 -2.61 -3.71
N PHE A 94 24.79 -2.92 -4.96
CA PHE A 94 24.44 -1.90 -5.95
C PHE A 94 22.93 -1.79 -6.09
N ILE A 95 22.37 -0.62 -5.80
CA ILE A 95 20.94 -0.35 -6.00
C ILE A 95 20.77 0.23 -7.40
N PHE A 96 20.12 -0.52 -8.30
CA PHE A 96 19.86 -0.07 -9.67
C PHE A 96 18.58 0.73 -9.79
N ARG A 97 17.62 0.49 -8.90
CA ARG A 97 16.36 1.23 -8.86
C ARG A 97 15.83 1.22 -7.44
N GLU A 98 15.39 2.38 -7.00
CA GLU A 98 14.68 2.56 -5.73
C GLU A 98 13.46 3.43 -6.00
N LEU A 99 12.31 3.03 -5.47
CA LEU A 99 11.08 3.80 -5.50
C LEU A 99 10.56 3.92 -4.07
N ARG A 100 10.17 5.13 -3.69
CA ARG A 100 9.50 5.44 -2.42
C ARG A 100 8.09 5.90 -2.76
N ILE A 101 7.10 5.12 -2.35
CA ILE A 101 5.70 5.31 -2.73
C ILE A 101 4.88 5.48 -1.45
N PRO A 102 4.26 6.65 -1.21
CA PRO A 102 3.42 6.85 -0.02
C PRO A 102 2.28 5.84 0.01
N LEU A 103 2.12 5.12 1.13
CA LEU A 103 1.12 4.06 1.24
C LEU A 103 -0.30 4.59 1.02
N LEU A 104 -0.63 5.74 1.61
CA LEU A 104 -1.97 6.32 1.52
C LEU A 104 -2.34 6.82 0.11
N ASP A 105 -1.34 7.02 -0.76
CA ASP A 105 -1.56 7.46 -2.14
C ASP A 105 -1.74 6.28 -3.11
N ILE A 106 -1.44 5.05 -2.67
CA ILE A 106 -1.68 3.84 -3.46
C ILE A 106 -3.19 3.61 -3.56
N LYS A 107 -3.68 3.50 -4.79
CA LYS A 107 -5.07 3.19 -5.11
C LYS A 107 -5.29 1.70 -5.25
N ASP A 108 -4.48 1.03 -6.07
CA ASP A 108 -4.53 -0.42 -6.25
C ASP A 108 -3.15 -0.96 -6.66
N ILE A 109 -2.98 -2.26 -6.46
CA ILE A 109 -1.84 -3.03 -6.94
C ILE A 109 -2.38 -4.11 -7.86
N ILE A 110 -1.97 -4.06 -9.12
CA ILE A 110 -2.50 -4.87 -10.21
C ILE A 110 -1.41 -5.82 -10.73
N ASP A 111 -1.76 -7.09 -10.85
CA ASP A 111 -0.99 -8.06 -11.63
C ASP A 111 -1.50 -8.05 -13.08
N LYS A 112 -0.64 -7.67 -14.04
CA LYS A 112 -0.97 -7.71 -15.48
C LYS A 112 -0.96 -9.13 -16.07
N GLY A 113 -0.67 -10.14 -15.27
CA GLY A 113 -0.50 -11.52 -15.69
C GLY A 113 0.85 -11.77 -16.36
N SER A 114 1.16 -13.05 -16.57
CA SER A 114 2.38 -13.50 -17.24
C SER A 114 2.50 -12.89 -18.64
N LYS A 115 3.73 -12.60 -19.07
CA LYS A 115 3.97 -12.10 -20.42
C LYS A 115 3.49 -13.10 -21.50
N ILE A 116 2.46 -12.74 -22.25
CA ILE A 116 2.01 -13.54 -23.41
C ILE A 116 3.03 -13.35 -24.56
N PRO A 117 3.70 -14.42 -25.03
CA PRO A 117 4.63 -14.29 -26.14
C PRO A 117 3.85 -13.99 -27.43
N LYS A 118 4.20 -12.89 -28.11
CA LYS A 118 3.57 -12.47 -29.39
C LYS A 118 3.88 -13.42 -30.56
N VAL A 119 4.85 -14.32 -30.42
CA VAL A 119 5.26 -15.25 -31.48
C VAL A 119 5.47 -16.63 -30.85
N SER A 120 4.96 -17.68 -31.51
CA SER A 120 5.25 -19.09 -31.26
C SER A 120 6.74 -19.40 -31.51
N THR A 121 7.62 -18.90 -30.67
CA THR A 121 9.07 -19.11 -30.79
C THR A 121 9.57 -19.85 -29.56
N ARG A 122 9.24 -21.15 -29.51
CA ARG A 122 9.95 -22.12 -28.65
C ARG A 122 11.48 -22.10 -28.89
N SER A 123 11.93 -21.54 -30.02
CA SER A 123 13.30 -21.59 -30.53
C SER A 123 14.19 -20.38 -30.21
N LEU A 124 13.68 -19.31 -29.58
CA LEU A 124 14.47 -18.08 -29.33
C LEU A 124 14.36 -17.62 -27.87
N VAL A 125 14.77 -18.49 -26.94
CA VAL A 125 14.85 -18.19 -25.50
C VAL A 125 15.63 -16.90 -25.23
N LEU A 126 16.68 -16.63 -26.00
CA LEU A 126 17.47 -15.38 -25.93
C LEU A 126 16.62 -14.11 -26.13
N ALA A 127 15.49 -14.20 -26.83
CA ALA A 127 14.60 -13.07 -27.07
C ALA A 127 13.89 -12.55 -25.81
N THR A 128 13.75 -13.39 -24.79
CA THR A 128 13.14 -13.01 -23.50
C THR A 128 13.96 -11.93 -22.78
N PHE A 129 15.29 -11.98 -22.88
CA PHE A 129 16.20 -10.96 -22.35
C PHE A 129 16.08 -9.61 -23.04
N PHE A 130 15.64 -9.54 -24.30
CA PHE A 130 15.60 -8.26 -25.03
C PHE A 130 14.44 -7.35 -24.62
N THR A 131 13.45 -7.88 -23.90
CA THR A 131 12.24 -7.13 -23.52
C THR A 131 11.83 -7.47 -22.09
N PRO A 132 12.45 -6.86 -21.06
CA PRO A 132 12.04 -7.03 -19.68
C PRO A 132 10.57 -6.63 -19.51
N TYR A 133 9.83 -7.37 -18.71
CA TYR A 133 8.41 -7.15 -18.47
C TYR A 133 8.18 -7.03 -16.97
N GLU A 134 7.97 -5.81 -16.49
CA GLU A 134 7.57 -5.55 -15.11
C GLU A 134 6.07 -5.84 -14.99
N ARG A 135 5.71 -6.86 -14.22
CA ARG A 135 4.38 -7.48 -14.21
C ARG A 135 3.42 -6.81 -13.24
N ILE A 136 3.92 -6.33 -12.10
CA ILE A 136 3.09 -5.61 -11.12
C ILE A 136 3.06 -4.12 -11.44
N VAL A 137 1.87 -3.54 -11.41
CA VAL A 137 1.63 -2.10 -11.52
C VAL A 137 1.02 -1.61 -10.22
N ILE A 138 1.60 -0.57 -9.65
CA ILE A 138 1.03 0.19 -8.54
C ILE A 138 0.37 1.42 -9.14
N GLU A 139 -0.95 1.49 -9.04
CA GLU A 139 -1.73 2.65 -9.43
C GLU A 139 -1.83 3.63 -8.27
N MET A 140 -1.52 4.90 -8.54
CA MET A 140 -1.67 5.98 -7.57
C MET A 140 -3.02 6.67 -7.72
N LYS A 141 -3.53 7.27 -6.64
CA LYS A 141 -4.73 8.14 -6.69
C LYS A 141 -4.57 9.31 -7.66
N SER A 142 -3.34 9.79 -7.86
CA SER A 142 -3.00 10.85 -8.82
C SER A 142 -3.03 10.41 -10.29
N GLY A 143 -3.24 9.11 -10.57
CA GLY A 143 -3.17 8.54 -11.92
C GLY A 143 -1.76 8.17 -12.38
N LYS A 144 -0.72 8.42 -11.57
CA LYS A 144 0.64 7.95 -11.84
C LYS A 144 0.72 6.43 -11.64
N GLU A 145 1.52 5.76 -12.47
CA GLU A 145 1.77 4.31 -12.36
C GLU A 145 3.25 4.02 -12.04
N TYR A 146 3.49 3.06 -11.16
CA TYR A 146 4.81 2.49 -10.93
C TYR A 146 4.82 1.01 -11.30
N LYS A 147 5.75 0.64 -12.18
CA LYS A 147 5.95 -0.74 -12.61
C LYS A 147 7.09 -1.37 -11.82
N ILE A 148 6.82 -2.51 -11.20
CA ILE A 148 7.75 -3.26 -10.36
C ILE A 148 7.65 -4.75 -10.66
N PHE A 149 8.60 -5.52 -10.14
CA PHE A 149 8.70 -6.97 -10.25
C PHE A 149 8.74 -7.47 -11.69
N VAL A 150 9.95 -7.74 -12.17
CA VAL A 150 10.21 -8.35 -13.46
C VAL A 150 9.71 -9.79 -13.46
N ASP A 151 8.87 -10.09 -14.44
CA ASP A 151 8.50 -11.45 -14.83
C ASP A 151 9.68 -12.08 -15.53
N ALA A 152 10.23 -13.10 -14.88
CA ALA A 152 11.52 -13.66 -15.17
C ALA A 152 11.40 -15.15 -15.49
N ASP A 153 10.28 -15.57 -16.08
CA ASP A 153 10.11 -16.94 -16.57
C ASP A 153 10.52 -17.03 -18.06
N PRO A 154 11.65 -17.67 -18.41
CA PRO A 154 12.03 -17.91 -19.79
C PRO A 154 11.53 -19.25 -20.35
N TYR A 155 10.96 -20.16 -19.53
CA TYR A 155 10.89 -21.58 -19.87
C TYR A 155 9.64 -22.36 -19.44
N THR A 156 8.77 -21.86 -18.56
CA THR A 156 7.67 -22.66 -18.03
C THR A 156 6.30 -22.07 -18.28
N PHE A 157 5.62 -22.60 -19.30
CA PHE A 157 4.18 -22.66 -19.26
C PHE A 157 3.76 -23.42 -17.97
N ARG A 158 3.23 -22.69 -16.98
CA ARG A 158 2.36 -23.12 -15.86
C ARG A 158 2.91 -23.40 -14.46
N ASN A 159 4.17 -23.78 -14.22
CA ASN A 159 4.56 -24.25 -12.87
C ASN A 159 5.01 -23.15 -11.88
N ASP A 160 5.67 -22.08 -12.34
CA ASP A 160 6.18 -21.01 -11.46
C ASP A 160 5.24 -19.81 -11.29
N ASP A 161 4.14 -19.75 -12.06
CA ASP A 161 3.11 -18.70 -11.91
C ASP A 161 2.50 -18.68 -10.51
N ASN A 162 2.34 -19.86 -9.89
CA ASN A 162 1.89 -19.98 -8.50
C ASN A 162 2.82 -19.26 -7.52
N LYS A 163 4.13 -19.22 -7.80
CA LYS A 163 5.13 -18.56 -6.95
C LYS A 163 5.05 -17.04 -7.08
N PHE A 164 4.89 -16.54 -8.31
CA PHE A 164 4.67 -15.11 -8.56
C PHE A 164 3.35 -14.64 -7.92
N ILE A 165 2.25 -15.37 -8.14
CA ILE A 165 0.94 -15.05 -7.57
C ILE A 165 0.99 -15.02 -6.04
N ARG A 166 1.67 -15.99 -5.40
CA ARG A 166 1.89 -15.96 -3.94
C ARG A 166 2.66 -14.72 -3.49
N THR A 167 3.68 -14.32 -4.25
CA THR A 167 4.48 -13.12 -3.97
C THR A 167 3.64 -11.86 -4.10
N TYR A 168 2.85 -11.75 -5.17
CA TYR A 168 1.90 -10.67 -5.40
C TYR A 168 0.86 -10.58 -4.28
N ASN A 169 0.25 -11.70 -3.88
CA ASN A 169 -0.73 -11.72 -2.80
C ASN A 169 -0.12 -11.24 -1.47
N LYS A 170 1.09 -11.69 -1.13
CA LYS A 170 1.82 -11.21 0.06
C LYS A 170 2.09 -9.71 0.01
N LEU A 171 2.44 -9.17 -1.16
CA LEU A 171 2.66 -7.73 -1.35
C LEU A 171 1.35 -6.96 -1.14
N LYS A 172 0.27 -7.42 -1.77
CA LYS A 172 -1.05 -6.79 -1.69
C LYS A 172 -1.58 -6.80 -0.26
N GLU A 173 -1.48 -7.94 0.43
CA GLU A 173 -1.88 -8.08 1.84
C GLU A 173 -1.08 -7.14 2.75
N MET A 174 0.25 -7.07 2.59
CA MET A 174 1.10 -6.17 3.36
C MET A 174 0.70 -4.71 3.17
N VAL A 175 0.43 -4.28 1.93
CA VAL A 175 0.02 -2.89 1.65
C VAL A 175 -1.32 -2.58 2.30
N ILE A 176 -2.31 -3.48 2.17
CA ILE A 176 -3.64 -3.31 2.78
C ILE A 176 -3.54 -3.23 4.31
N GLU A 177 -2.79 -4.14 4.93
CA GLU A 177 -2.63 -4.16 6.39
C GLU A 177 -1.98 -2.87 6.90
N GLU A 178 -0.91 -2.40 6.26
CA GLU A 178 -0.22 -1.18 6.66
C GLU A 178 -1.07 0.08 6.36
N GLN A 179 -1.79 0.13 5.25
CA GLN A 179 -2.76 1.22 4.98
C GLN A 179 -3.85 1.27 6.07
N ASN A 180 -4.42 0.12 6.46
CA ASN A 180 -5.43 0.07 7.50
C ASN A 180 -4.90 0.56 8.85
N LYS A 181 -3.65 0.21 9.21
CA LYS A 181 -2.99 0.74 10.41
C LYS A 181 -2.83 2.26 10.34
N LEU A 182 -2.42 2.80 9.20
CA LEU A 182 -2.28 4.26 9.03
C LEU A 182 -3.62 4.98 9.13
N PHE A 183 -4.66 4.48 8.47
CA PHE A 183 -6.01 5.06 8.58
C PHE A 183 -6.54 5.00 10.02
N PHE A 184 -6.30 3.89 10.71
CA PHE A 184 -6.67 3.77 12.12
C PHE A 184 -5.92 4.79 12.97
N ASN A 185 -4.60 4.92 12.83
CA ASN A 185 -3.81 5.90 13.57
C ASN A 185 -4.27 7.34 13.31
N GLN A 186 -4.52 7.70 12.05
CA GLN A 186 -5.07 9.02 11.68
C GLN A 186 -6.44 9.27 12.31
N LYS A 187 -7.30 8.24 12.35
CA LYS A 187 -8.61 8.33 13.03
C LYS A 187 -8.44 8.62 14.52
N ILE A 188 -7.51 7.93 15.19
CA ILE A 188 -7.22 8.14 16.61
C ILE A 188 -6.59 9.50 16.87
N GLU A 189 -5.67 9.97 16.02
CA GLU A 189 -5.06 11.29 16.11
C GLU A 189 -6.11 12.41 15.96
N ASN A 190 -6.96 12.33 14.94
CA ASN A 190 -8.06 13.27 14.74
C ASN A 190 -9.03 13.28 15.94
N LEU A 191 -9.34 12.10 16.51
CA LEU A 191 -10.14 12.02 17.73
C LEU A 191 -9.40 12.70 18.89
N SER A 192 -8.12 12.40 19.10
CA SER A 192 -7.33 13.04 20.16
C SER A 192 -7.32 14.56 20.04
N GLU A 193 -7.16 15.10 18.83
CA GLU A 193 -7.27 16.54 18.56
C GLU A 193 -8.64 17.10 18.95
N LYS A 194 -9.73 16.41 18.57
CA LYS A 194 -11.09 16.79 18.98
C LYS A 194 -11.27 16.82 20.49
N TYR A 195 -10.76 15.83 21.22
CA TYR A 195 -10.83 15.83 22.69
C TYR A 195 -9.88 16.82 23.37
N ASN A 196 -9.00 17.47 22.62
CA ASN A 196 -8.17 18.57 23.12
C ASN A 196 -8.65 19.95 22.65
N SER A 197 -9.78 20.02 21.93
CA SER A 197 -10.37 21.29 21.48
C SER A 197 -11.11 22.03 22.61
N PRO A 198 -11.52 23.29 22.40
CA PRO A 198 -12.30 24.05 23.38
C PRO A 198 -13.53 23.30 23.89
N LEU A 199 -13.94 23.61 25.12
CA LEU A 199 -15.00 22.90 25.84
C LEU A 199 -16.31 22.78 25.05
N ASP A 200 -16.75 23.87 24.42
CA ASP A 200 -18.00 23.89 23.65
C ASP A 200 -17.89 23.07 22.36
N GLU A 201 -16.74 23.10 21.68
CA GLU A 201 -16.52 22.27 20.49
C GLU A 201 -16.53 20.78 20.81
N ARG A 202 -15.93 20.39 21.94
CA ARG A 202 -15.99 19.01 22.45
C ARG A 202 -17.42 18.62 22.75
N TYR A 203 -18.15 19.48 23.45
CA TYR A 203 -19.55 19.25 23.79
C TYR A 203 -20.37 18.97 22.53
N ASP A 204 -20.33 19.90 21.56
CA ASP A 204 -21.07 19.78 20.31
C ASP A 204 -20.66 18.54 19.53
N PHE A 205 -19.36 18.23 19.46
CA PHE A 205 -18.86 17.00 18.84
C PHE A 205 -19.50 15.75 19.45
N ILE A 206 -19.54 15.65 20.78
CA ILE A 206 -20.15 14.51 21.48
C ILE A 206 -21.65 14.43 21.22
N LEU A 207 -22.39 15.55 21.30
CA LEU A 207 -23.83 15.54 21.05
C LEU A 207 -24.15 15.05 19.64
N ASN A 208 -23.44 15.57 18.63
CA ASN A 208 -23.59 15.12 17.25
C ASN A 208 -23.27 13.63 17.11
N LYS A 209 -22.23 13.15 17.80
CA LYS A 209 -21.86 11.74 17.80
C LYS A 209 -22.92 10.82 18.41
N ILE A 210 -23.52 11.21 19.54
CA ILE A 210 -24.63 10.48 20.16
C ILE A 210 -25.83 10.41 19.20
N ILE A 211 -26.12 11.49 18.46
CA ILE A 211 -27.23 11.53 17.51
C ILE A 211 -26.95 10.67 16.28
N ASP A 212 -25.71 10.70 15.77
CA ASP A 212 -25.32 9.94 14.58
C ASP A 212 -25.28 8.42 14.85
N GLU A 213 -24.82 8.02 16.04
CA GLU A 213 -24.68 6.62 16.43
C GLU A 213 -25.90 6.08 17.20
N GLU A 214 -26.81 6.97 17.65
CA GLU A 214 -27.97 6.67 18.52
C GLU A 214 -27.61 5.91 19.81
N ILE A 215 -26.34 6.01 20.21
CA ILE A 215 -25.73 5.33 21.36
C ILE A 215 -24.96 6.38 22.16
N LEU A 216 -24.98 6.24 23.47
CA LEU A 216 -24.11 6.97 24.38
C LEU A 216 -23.41 6.03 25.34
N PHE A 217 -22.23 6.45 25.77
CA PHE A 217 -21.38 5.73 26.70
C PHE A 217 -21.37 6.50 28.02
N ILE A 218 -21.82 5.85 29.09
CA ILE A 218 -21.92 6.47 30.42
C ILE A 218 -20.95 5.79 31.38
N ALA A 219 -20.12 6.59 32.06
CA ALA A 219 -19.28 6.10 33.13
C ALA A 219 -19.56 6.86 34.42
N LYS A 220 -19.51 6.17 35.57
CA LYS A 220 -19.58 6.82 36.87
C LYS A 220 -18.20 7.32 37.26
N LYS A 221 -18.08 8.60 37.59
CA LYS A 221 -16.84 9.21 38.11
C LYS A 221 -17.14 10.01 39.36
N ASP A 222 -16.64 9.54 40.50
CA ASP A 222 -16.90 10.12 41.81
C ASP A 222 -18.42 10.23 42.08
N ASN A 223 -18.93 11.46 42.21
CA ASN A 223 -20.35 11.78 42.40
C ASN A 223 -21.08 12.19 41.12
N ASN A 224 -20.37 12.29 39.99
CA ASN A 224 -20.89 12.72 38.69
C ASN A 224 -20.85 11.55 37.67
N TYR A 225 -21.40 11.79 36.48
CA TYR A 225 -21.27 10.87 35.35
C TYR A 225 -20.43 11.52 34.25
N ILE A 226 -19.71 10.70 33.49
CA ILE A 226 -19.13 11.10 32.22
C ILE A 226 -20.02 10.52 31.13
N VAL A 227 -20.35 11.35 30.13
CA VAL A 227 -21.08 10.91 28.95
C VAL A 227 -20.24 11.16 27.70
N ASN A 228 -20.18 10.14 26.84
CA ASN A 228 -19.49 10.15 25.57
C ASN A 228 -20.43 9.60 24.47
N GLY A 229 -20.10 9.84 23.21
CA GLY A 229 -20.87 9.39 22.04
C GLY A 229 -20.06 8.65 20.99
N SER A 230 -18.78 8.38 21.24
CA SER A 230 -17.92 7.70 20.26
C SER A 230 -17.29 6.45 20.85
N TYR A 231 -17.66 5.30 20.29
CA TYR A 231 -17.07 4.00 20.65
C TYR A 231 -15.55 4.01 20.50
N ASP A 232 -15.05 4.51 19.35
CA ASP A 232 -13.61 4.57 19.08
C ASP A 232 -12.87 5.42 20.12
N ALA A 233 -13.50 6.50 20.58
CA ALA A 233 -12.91 7.35 21.60
C ALA A 233 -12.76 6.57 22.90
N VAL A 234 -13.85 6.00 23.41
CA VAL A 234 -13.86 5.31 24.72
C VAL A 234 -12.97 4.07 24.74
N GLU A 235 -12.86 3.36 23.61
CA GLU A 235 -12.05 2.13 23.51
C GLU A 235 -10.57 2.44 23.31
N TYR A 236 -10.22 3.43 22.47
CA TYR A 236 -8.84 3.57 21.97
C TYR A 236 -8.08 4.79 22.49
N LEU A 237 -8.75 5.84 22.99
CA LEU A 237 -8.02 7.00 23.53
C LEU A 237 -7.48 6.70 24.92
N GLU A 238 -6.22 7.09 25.14
CA GLU A 238 -5.49 6.83 26.39
C GLU A 238 -6.19 7.42 27.62
N VAL A 239 -6.85 8.58 27.48
CA VAL A 239 -7.58 9.26 28.54
C VAL A 239 -8.76 8.45 29.09
N PHE A 240 -9.29 7.51 28.30
CA PHE A 240 -10.46 6.69 28.65
C PHE A 240 -10.10 5.25 29.03
N LYS A 241 -8.86 4.80 28.80
CA LYS A 241 -8.41 3.42 28.97
C LYS A 241 -8.71 2.78 30.34
N ASN A 242 -8.78 3.58 31.39
CA ASN A 242 -9.03 3.12 32.77
C ASN A 242 -10.45 3.45 33.28
N ILE A 243 -11.35 3.88 32.39
CA ILE A 243 -12.73 4.23 32.71
C ILE A 243 -13.64 3.15 32.13
N TYR A 244 -14.50 2.58 32.98
CA TYR A 244 -15.50 1.62 32.53
C TYR A 244 -16.75 2.38 32.06
N PHE A 245 -17.00 2.32 30.76
CA PHE A 245 -18.20 2.88 30.14
C PHE A 245 -19.26 1.80 29.92
N GLU A 246 -20.50 2.11 30.30
CA GLU A 246 -21.68 1.35 29.93
C GLU A 246 -22.25 1.93 28.64
N GLU A 247 -22.44 1.07 27.63
CA GLU A 247 -23.12 1.41 26.38
C GLU A 247 -24.63 1.44 26.61
N VAL A 248 -25.27 2.53 26.19
CA VAL A 248 -26.71 2.75 26.36
C VAL A 248 -27.28 3.34 25.07
N GLU A 249 -28.29 2.68 24.51
CA GLU A 249 -29.07 3.22 23.40
C GLU A 249 -29.77 4.52 23.81
N LEU A 250 -29.83 5.51 22.91
CA LEU A 250 -30.39 6.82 23.19
C LEU A 250 -31.85 6.77 23.66
N ASP A 251 -32.66 5.90 23.06
CA ASP A 251 -34.06 5.69 23.47
C ASP A 251 -34.19 5.06 24.86
N SER A 252 -33.28 4.13 25.19
CA SER A 252 -33.20 3.52 26.52
C SER A 252 -32.76 4.54 27.58
N PHE A 253 -31.81 5.42 27.25
CA PHE A 253 -31.42 6.54 28.10
C PHE A 253 -32.61 7.48 28.40
N TYR A 254 -33.41 7.80 27.38
CA TYR A 254 -34.61 8.62 27.57
C TYR A 254 -35.68 7.94 28.41
N SER A 255 -35.93 6.65 28.17
CA SER A 255 -37.06 5.92 28.75
C SER A 255 -36.78 5.43 30.18
N TYR A 256 -35.54 5.02 30.48
CA TYR A 256 -35.22 4.36 31.74
C TYR A 256 -34.32 5.19 32.66
N VAL A 257 -33.39 5.97 32.09
CA VAL A 257 -32.45 6.77 32.89
C VAL A 257 -33.09 8.10 33.27
N LEU A 258 -33.70 8.81 32.31
CA LEU A 258 -34.28 10.15 32.54
C LEU A 258 -35.72 10.16 33.07
N SER A 259 -36.45 9.03 32.98
CA SER A 259 -37.83 8.95 33.50
C SER A 259 -37.90 9.01 35.02
N LYS A 260 -36.81 8.68 35.71
CA LYS A 260 -36.70 8.79 37.17
C LYS A 260 -36.36 10.22 37.57
N LYS A 261 -37.24 10.86 38.37
CA LYS A 261 -37.04 12.24 38.85
C LYS A 261 -35.69 12.44 39.55
N GLU A 262 -35.23 11.44 40.29
CA GLU A 262 -33.93 11.45 40.99
C GLU A 262 -32.71 11.57 40.07
N ASN A 263 -32.87 11.31 38.77
CA ASN A 263 -31.78 11.38 37.79
C ASN A 263 -31.73 12.70 37.02
N GLN A 264 -32.80 13.50 37.01
CA GLN A 264 -32.89 14.69 36.16
C GLN A 264 -31.89 15.78 36.56
N ASP A 265 -31.69 15.98 37.86
CA ASP A 265 -30.79 17.00 38.40
C ASP A 265 -29.35 16.50 38.59
N LYS A 266 -29.06 15.24 38.23
CA LYS A 266 -27.71 14.69 38.30
C LYS A 266 -26.81 15.38 37.29
N LYS A 267 -25.62 15.75 37.76
CA LYS A 267 -24.59 16.41 36.95
C LYS A 267 -23.84 15.38 36.10
N VAL A 268 -23.64 15.74 34.84
CA VAL A 268 -22.85 14.97 33.87
C VAL A 268 -21.79 15.85 33.24
N LEU A 269 -20.64 15.25 32.98
CA LEU A 269 -19.53 15.83 32.24
C LEU A 269 -19.56 15.27 30.82
N VAL A 270 -19.77 16.14 29.85
CA VAL A 270 -19.81 15.80 28.43
C VAL A 270 -18.57 16.40 27.74
N GLY A 271 -17.97 15.68 26.80
CA GLY A 271 -16.72 16.13 26.17
C GLY A 271 -15.51 16.07 27.11
N TYR A 272 -15.55 15.19 28.12
CA TYR A 272 -14.48 15.05 29.09
C TYR A 272 -13.17 14.58 28.45
N ASN A 273 -12.03 15.19 28.77
CA ASN A 273 -10.72 14.86 28.16
C ASN A 273 -9.66 14.33 29.13
N GLY A 274 -10.05 14.01 30.37
CA GLY A 274 -9.10 13.67 31.44
C GLY A 274 -8.86 14.80 32.44
N ILE A 275 -9.16 16.05 32.08
CA ILE A 275 -8.98 17.23 32.93
C ILE A 275 -10.33 17.86 33.26
N ASP A 276 -11.07 18.25 32.22
CA ASP A 276 -12.35 18.94 32.32
C ASP A 276 -13.36 18.39 31.30
N GLY A 277 -14.61 18.77 31.47
CA GLY A 277 -15.71 18.48 30.56
C GLY A 277 -16.85 19.46 30.85
N LYS A 278 -17.76 19.65 29.89
CA LYS A 278 -18.89 20.56 30.08
C LYS A 278 -19.84 19.95 31.08
N GLU A 279 -20.00 20.61 32.22
CA GLU A 279 -20.91 20.19 33.27
C GLU A 279 -22.32 20.67 32.95
N VAL A 280 -23.24 19.73 32.76
CA VAL A 280 -24.68 19.99 32.54
C VAL A 280 -25.51 19.04 33.39
N THR A 281 -26.80 19.32 33.57
CA THR A 281 -27.72 18.34 34.14
C THR A 281 -28.12 17.32 33.09
N MET A 282 -28.48 16.11 33.53
CA MET A 282 -29.07 15.08 32.70
C MET A 282 -30.28 15.58 31.88
N SER A 283 -31.12 16.44 32.47
CA SER A 283 -32.23 17.11 31.79
C SER A 283 -31.79 18.07 30.70
N LYS A 284 -30.73 18.86 30.95
CA LYS A 284 -30.19 19.81 29.97
C LYS A 284 -29.51 19.09 28.81
N LEU A 285 -28.77 18.01 29.09
CA LEU A 285 -28.20 17.15 28.05
C LEU A 285 -29.26 16.64 27.08
N LYS A 286 -30.40 16.16 27.59
CA LYS A 286 -31.53 15.72 26.74
C LYS A 286 -32.07 16.85 25.87
N GLU A 287 -32.27 18.03 26.45
CA GLU A 287 -32.76 19.20 25.72
C GLU A 287 -31.84 19.52 24.55
N ASP A 288 -30.53 19.60 24.80
CA ASP A 288 -29.54 19.95 23.79
C ASP A 288 -29.44 18.88 22.68
N ILE A 289 -29.51 17.58 23.02
CA ILE A 289 -29.56 16.50 22.03
C ILE A 289 -30.80 16.64 21.13
N ASN A 290 -31.97 16.93 21.72
CA ASN A 290 -33.21 17.09 20.96
C ASN A 290 -33.16 18.32 20.07
N GLU A 291 -32.62 19.45 20.54
CA GLU A 291 -32.49 20.67 19.75
C GLU A 291 -31.67 20.41 18.47
N ILE A 292 -30.53 19.72 18.59
CA ILE A 292 -29.71 19.35 17.42
C ILE A 292 -30.44 18.35 16.52
N ARG A 293 -31.08 17.33 17.08
CA ARG A 293 -31.82 16.32 16.29
C ARG A 293 -32.99 16.94 15.52
N ASP A 294 -33.77 17.79 16.16
CA ASP A 294 -34.95 18.42 15.59
C ASP A 294 -34.54 19.44 14.52
N SER A 295 -33.47 20.21 14.76
CA SER A 295 -32.91 21.12 13.74
C SER A 295 -32.50 20.37 12.47
N ARG A 296 -31.83 19.22 12.59
CA ARG A 296 -31.45 18.36 11.45
C ARG A 296 -32.65 17.78 10.71
N SER A 297 -33.76 17.51 11.41
CA SER A 297 -34.99 17.01 10.79
C SER A 297 -35.71 18.10 9.99
N ILE A 298 -35.66 19.36 10.43
CA ILE A 298 -36.30 20.48 9.73
C ILE A 298 -35.64 20.73 8.36
N PHE A 299 -34.31 20.58 8.25
CA PHE A 299 -33.59 20.76 6.98
C PHE A 299 -33.74 19.60 5.98
N LYS A 300 -34.34 18.46 6.39
CA LYS A 300 -34.60 17.30 5.51
C LYS A 300 -36.02 17.27 4.93
N ASN A 301 -36.91 18.15 5.39
CA ASN A 301 -38.31 18.30 4.91
C ASN A 301 -38.45 19.56 4.03
#